data_AF-A0A524B2U5-F1
#
_entry.id   AF-A0A524B2U5-F1
#
_cell.length_a   1.000
_cell.length_b   1.000
_cell.length_c   1.000
_cell.angle_alpha   90.00
_cell.angle_beta   90.00
_cell.angle_gamma   90.00
#
_symmetry.space_group_name_H-M   'P 1'
#
loop_
_entity.id
_entity.type
_entity.pdbx_description
1 polymer ?
#
loop_
_entity_poly.entity_id
_entity_poly.type
_entity_poly.pdbx_seq_one_letter_code
_entity_poly.pdbx_strand_id
1 'polypeptide(L)'
;MQSPLFTRIRIVTGVMFVASIAGLIISSIAGNNEGWVVTIGVVSAITAVVLIVGSAVASSKRIPAFSEVEAERIEEQVRRLVSAGADENDVRELVKTSIRLGRGL
;
A
#
# COMPACT_ATOMS: atom_id res chain seq x y z
N MET A 1 -5.82 6.47 -7.88
CA MET A 1 -6.86 5.52 -8.29
C MET A 1 -6.55 4.15 -7.68
N GLN A 2 -7.17 3.80 -6.56
CA GLN A 2 -7.08 2.43 -6.04
C GLN A 2 -7.79 1.53 -7.05
N SER A 3 -7.11 0.50 -7.57
CA SER A 3 -7.70 -0.39 -8.57
C SER A 3 -8.92 -1.10 -7.96
N PRO A 4 -10.02 -1.32 -8.70
CA PRO A 4 -11.21 -2.00 -8.20
C PRO A 4 -10.92 -3.41 -7.67
N LEU A 5 -9.79 -3.98 -8.10
CA LEU A 5 -9.25 -5.25 -7.62
C LEU A 5 -8.91 -5.23 -6.13
N PHE A 6 -8.28 -4.17 -5.63
CA PHE A 6 -7.85 -4.11 -4.22
C PHE A 6 -9.02 -4.04 -3.25
N THR A 7 -10.03 -3.26 -3.60
CA THR A 7 -11.28 -3.19 -2.83
C THR A 7 -11.97 -4.55 -2.80
N ARG A 8 -12.01 -5.28 -3.92
CA ARG A 8 -12.57 -6.63 -4.00
C ARG A 8 -11.81 -7.63 -3.12
N ILE A 9 -10.47 -7.59 -3.12
CA ILE A 9 -9.64 -8.47 -2.27
C ILE A 9 -9.94 -8.24 -0.79
N ARG A 10 -10.04 -6.98 -0.34
CA ARG A 10 -10.36 -6.66 1.07
C ARG A 10 -11.75 -7.15 1.47
N ILE A 11 -12.75 -6.96 0.59
CA ILE A 11 -14.13 -7.43 0.85
C ILE A 11 -14.16 -8.96 0.93
N VAL A 12 -13.60 -9.66 -0.07
CA VAL A 12 -13.59 -11.13 -0.10
C VAL A 12 -12.87 -11.68 1.12
N THR A 13 -11.73 -11.09 1.52
CA THR A 13 -11.02 -11.55 2.71
C THR A 13 -11.81 -11.30 3.99
N GLY A 14 -12.46 -10.14 4.12
CA GLY A 14 -13.32 -9.84 5.26
C GLY A 14 -14.47 -10.84 5.39
N VAL A 15 -15.12 -11.19 4.27
CA VAL A 15 -16.18 -12.21 4.24
C VAL A 15 -15.64 -13.58 4.64
N MET A 16 -14.46 -13.97 4.14
CA MET A 16 -13.80 -15.24 4.49
C MET A 16 -13.50 -15.34 6.00
N PHE A 17 -13.04 -14.26 6.62
CA PHE A 17 -12.80 -14.22 8.06
C PHE A 17 -14.08 -14.44 8.87
N VAL A 18 -15.15 -13.72 8.54
CA VAL A 18 -16.44 -13.86 9.23
C VAL A 18 -17.01 -15.27 9.03
N ALA A 19 -16.95 -15.79 7.81
CA ALA A 19 -17.40 -17.15 7.50
C ALA A 19 -16.59 -18.23 8.25
N SER A 20 -15.27 -18.03 8.40
CA SER A 20 -14.40 -18.95 9.15
C SER A 20 -14.75 -18.98 10.63
N ILE A 21 -15.01 -17.81 11.24
CA ILE A 21 -15.46 -17.73 12.64
C ILE A 21 -16.78 -18.47 12.83
N ALA A 22 -17.77 -18.22 11.95
CA ALA A 22 -19.06 -18.92 11.99
C ALA A 22 -18.89 -20.44 11.82
N GLY A 23 -18.04 -20.87 10.88
CA GLY A 23 -17.76 -22.28 10.62
C GLY A 23 -17.12 -23.00 11.83
N LEU A 24 -16.19 -22.35 12.53
CA LEU A 24 -15.58 -22.91 13.75
C LEU A 24 -16.62 -23.11 14.87
N ILE A 25 -17.54 -22.15 15.04
CA ILE A 25 -18.61 -22.24 16.04
C ILE A 25 -19.58 -23.39 15.71
N ILE A 26 -20.03 -23.49 14.45
CA ILE A 26 -20.96 -24.54 14.01
C ILE A 26 -20.32 -25.92 14.12
N SER A 27 -19.06 -26.06 13.69
CA SER A 27 -18.29 -27.31 13.79
C SER A 27 -18.14 -27.78 15.25
N SER A 28 -17.96 -26.85 16.19
CA SER A 28 -17.90 -27.15 17.61
C SER A 28 -19.22 -27.73 18.16
N ILE A 29 -20.37 -27.30 17.62
CA ILE A 29 -21.70 -27.75 18.07
C ILE A 29 -22.08 -29.09 17.41
N ALA A 30 -21.69 -29.31 16.16
CA ALA A 30 -22.10 -30.48 15.35
C ALA A 30 -21.40 -31.81 15.70
N GLY A 31 -20.78 -31.91 16.89
CA GLY A 31 -20.13 -33.14 17.37
C GLY A 31 -18.61 -33.13 17.36
N ASN A 32 -17.98 -31.95 17.46
CA ASN A 32 -16.52 -31.77 17.61
C ASN A 32 -15.70 -32.59 16.61
N ASN A 33 -16.06 -32.49 15.32
CA ASN A 33 -15.33 -33.16 14.27
C ASN A 33 -14.02 -32.39 14.02
N GLU A 34 -12.94 -32.81 14.68
CA GLU A 34 -11.66 -32.09 14.71
C GLU A 34 -11.13 -31.78 13.29
N GLY A 35 -11.41 -32.64 12.32
CA GLY A 35 -11.06 -32.42 10.92
C GLY A 35 -11.67 -31.17 10.28
N TRP A 36 -12.91 -30.82 10.63
CA TRP A 36 -13.58 -29.60 10.15
C TRP A 36 -13.01 -28.34 10.80
N VAL A 37 -12.68 -28.40 12.09
CA VAL A 37 -12.06 -27.28 12.81
C VAL A 37 -10.70 -26.97 12.20
N VAL A 38 -9.87 -28.00 11.96
CA VAL A 38 -8.54 -27.83 11.37
C VAL A 38 -8.61 -27.28 9.95
N THR A 39 -9.50 -27.81 9.09
CA THR A 39 -9.61 -27.30 7.71
C THR A 39 -10.07 -25.85 7.65
N ILE A 40 -11.07 -25.47 8.45
CA ILE A 40 -11.53 -24.07 8.51
C ILE A 40 -10.43 -23.15 9.05
N GLY A 41 -9.69 -23.59 10.07
CA GLY A 41 -8.55 -22.85 10.62
C GLY A 41 -7.44 -22.63 9.61
N VAL A 42 -7.03 -23.68 8.87
CA VAL A 42 -5.97 -23.60 7.84
C VAL A 42 -6.39 -22.67 6.69
N VAL A 43 -7.64 -22.78 6.22
CA VAL A 43 -8.17 -21.90 5.17
C VAL A 43 -8.16 -20.43 5.60
N SER A 44 -8.56 -20.15 6.85
CA SER A 44 -8.51 -18.81 7.43
C SER A 44 -7.08 -18.27 7.51
N ALA A 45 -6.13 -19.08 7.97
CA ALA A 45 -4.73 -18.71 8.07
C ALA A 45 -4.11 -18.37 6.69
N ILE A 46 -4.37 -19.20 5.66
CA ILE A 46 -3.91 -18.94 4.29
C ILE A 46 -4.50 -17.63 3.77
N THR A 47 -5.79 -17.40 4.00
CA THR A 47 -6.47 -16.16 3.58
C THR A 47 -5.83 -14.93 4.23
N ALA A 48 -5.49 -15.01 5.53
CA ALA A 48 -4.82 -13.94 6.24
C ALA A 48 -3.44 -13.62 5.64
N VAL A 49 -2.63 -14.64 5.33
CA VAL A 49 -1.31 -14.47 4.70
C VAL A 49 -1.44 -13.79 3.34
N VAL A 50 -2.39 -14.23 2.50
CA VAL A 50 -2.63 -13.62 1.18
C VAL A 50 -3.01 -12.15 1.31
N LEU A 51 -3.86 -11.79 2.28
CA LEU A 51 -4.24 -10.39 2.51
C LEU A 51 -3.08 -9.54 3.01
N ILE A 52 -2.22 -10.08 3.88
CA ILE A 52 -1.02 -9.36 4.37
C ILE A 52 -0.10 -9.07 3.19
N VAL A 53 0.25 -10.07 2.38
CA VAL A 53 1.13 -9.91 1.22
C VAL A 53 0.52 -8.95 0.20
N GLY A 54 -0.76 -9.14 -0.14
CA GLY A 54 -1.48 -8.25 -1.04
C GLY A 54 -1.48 -6.81 -0.54
N SER A 55 -1.75 -6.59 0.75
CA SER A 55 -1.75 -5.25 1.36
C SER A 55 -0.36 -4.62 1.36
N ALA A 56 0.69 -5.39 1.65
CA ALA A 56 2.07 -4.93 1.61
C ALA A 56 2.47 -4.47 0.19
N VAL A 57 2.09 -5.23 -0.83
CA VAL A 57 2.36 -4.89 -2.24
C VAL A 57 1.53 -3.68 -2.68
N ALA A 58 0.24 -3.60 -2.32
CA ALA A 58 -0.60 -2.42 -2.60
C ALA A 58 -0.05 -1.14 -1.97
N SER A 59 0.40 -1.27 -0.73
CA SER A 59 0.85 -0.15 0.08
C SER A 59 2.27 0.28 -0.27
N SER A 60 2.98 -0.51 -1.08
CA SER A 60 4.22 -0.10 -1.73
C SER A 60 3.88 0.98 -2.75
N LYS A 61 3.83 2.24 -2.28
CA LYS A 61 3.77 3.44 -3.11
C LYS A 61 4.92 3.28 -4.11
N ARG A 62 4.61 3.03 -5.39
CA ARG A 62 5.62 2.96 -6.46
C ARG A 62 6.57 4.13 -6.23
N ILE A 63 7.82 3.86 -5.89
CA ILE A 63 8.88 4.85 -5.98
C ILE A 63 8.90 5.17 -7.47
N PRO A 64 8.45 6.37 -7.91
CA PRO A 64 8.46 6.68 -9.33
C PRO A 64 9.90 6.51 -9.81
N ALA A 65 10.08 5.81 -10.92
CA ALA A 65 11.39 5.71 -11.54
C ALA A 65 11.93 7.13 -11.71
N PHE A 66 13.13 7.40 -11.22
CA PHE A 66 13.77 8.70 -11.38
C PHE A 66 13.83 9.01 -12.87
N SER A 67 13.11 10.06 -13.28
CA SER A 67 13.08 10.51 -14.66
C SER A 67 14.16 11.56 -14.83
N GLU A 68 15.25 11.20 -15.52
CA GLU A 68 16.34 12.12 -15.86
C GLU A 68 15.79 13.37 -16.58
N VAL A 69 14.76 13.19 -17.41
CA VAL A 69 14.08 14.26 -18.15
C VAL A 69 13.35 15.23 -17.22
N GLU A 70 12.74 14.74 -16.14
CA GLU A 70 12.08 15.61 -15.15
C GLU A 70 13.11 16.33 -14.27
N ALA A 71 14.22 15.67 -13.93
CA ALA A 71 15.31 16.27 -13.17
C ALA A 71 15.94 17.46 -13.93
N GLU A 72 16.26 17.27 -15.21
CA GLU A 72 16.83 18.33 -16.07
C GLU A 72 15.90 19.56 -16.15
N ARG A 73 14.58 19.34 -16.28
CA ARG A 73 13.60 20.44 -16.29
C ARG A 73 13.59 21.25 -14.99
N ILE A 74 13.74 20.57 -13.85
CA ILE A 74 13.80 21.24 -12.54
C ILE A 74 15.09 22.06 -12.44
N GLU A 75 16.24 21.50 -12.87
CA GLU A 75 17.51 22.24 -12.87
C GLU A 75 17.46 23.48 -13.77
N GLU A 76 16.84 23.38 -14.94
CA GLU A 76 16.69 24.52 -15.84
C GLU A 76 15.80 25.61 -15.22
N GLN A 77 14.73 25.24 -14.53
CA GLN A 77 13.87 26.19 -13.81
C GLN A 77 14.61 26.88 -12.65
N VAL A 78 15.37 26.11 -11.85
CA VAL A 78 16.22 26.68 -10.78
C VAL A 78 17.21 27.68 -11.37
N ARG A 79 17.89 27.32 -12.47
CA ARG A 79 18.84 28.20 -13.15
C ARG A 79 18.18 29.49 -13.64
N ARG A 80 16.98 29.40 -14.21
CA ARG A 80 16.20 30.58 -14.64
C ARG A 80 15.86 31.49 -13.45
N LEU A 81 15.39 30.93 -12.33
CA LEU A 81 15.04 31.71 -11.14
C LEU A 81 16.27 32.40 -10.52
N VAL A 82 17.40 31.71 -10.43
CA VAL A 82 18.66 32.28 -9.95
C VAL A 82 19.14 33.39 -10.89
N SER A 83 19.06 33.17 -12.22
CA SER A 83 19.41 34.20 -13.21
C SER A 83 18.50 35.44 -13.17
N ALA A 84 17.26 35.27 -12.69
CA ALA A 84 16.31 36.36 -12.46
C ALA A 84 16.55 37.10 -11.13
N GLY A 85 17.56 36.68 -10.34
CA GLY A 85 17.97 37.31 -9.10
C GLY A 85 17.47 36.65 -7.82
N ALA A 86 16.87 35.45 -7.89
CA ALA A 86 16.54 34.69 -6.69
C ALA A 86 17.81 34.14 -6.03
N ASP A 87 17.83 34.09 -4.69
CA ASP A 87 18.93 33.46 -3.94
C ASP A 87 18.97 31.95 -4.20
N GLU A 88 20.13 31.42 -4.57
CA GLU A 88 20.28 30.02 -4.93
C GLU A 88 20.03 29.08 -3.74
N ASN A 89 20.42 29.47 -2.53
CA ASN A 89 20.24 28.64 -1.35
C ASN A 89 18.75 28.54 -1.00
N ASP A 90 18.03 29.67 -1.04
CA ASP A 90 16.60 29.71 -0.79
C ASP A 90 15.82 28.86 -1.81
N VAL A 91 16.16 28.97 -3.10
CA VAL A 91 15.52 28.18 -4.17
C VAL A 91 15.81 26.68 -4.00
N ARG A 92 17.06 26.30 -3.69
CA ARG A 92 17.42 24.89 -3.45
C ARG A 92 16.73 24.34 -2.21
N GLU A 93 16.62 25.12 -1.14
CA GLU A 93 15.91 24.73 0.08
C GLU A 93 14.40 24.56 -0.16
N LEU A 94 13.81 25.46 -0.94
CA LEU A 94 12.41 25.34 -1.37
C LEU A 94 12.16 24.04 -2.12
N VAL A 95 12.97 23.75 -3.15
CA VAL A 95 12.86 22.50 -3.93
C VAL A 95 13.01 21.28 -3.02
N LYS A 96 13.99 21.29 -2.11
CA LYS A 96 14.23 20.19 -1.16
C LYS A 96 13.03 19.98 -0.23
N THR A 97 12.42 21.07 0.24
CA THR A 97 11.24 21.04 1.12
C THR A 97 10.00 20.55 0.36
N SER A 98 9.79 21.00 -0.88
CA SER A 98 8.71 20.51 -1.74
C SER A 98 8.83 19.00 -2.03
N ILE A 99 10.04 18.49 -2.27
CA ILE A 99 10.30 17.05 -2.44
C ILE A 99 9.98 16.29 -1.16
N ARG A 100 10.40 16.82 0.00
CA ARG A 100 10.12 16.22 1.31
C ARG A 100 8.61 16.11 1.56
N LEU A 101 7.88 17.19 1.31
CA LEU A 101 6.41 17.25 1.38
C LEU A 101 5.75 16.21 0.44
N GLY A 102 6.19 16.12 -0.82
CA GLY A 102 5.64 15.15 -1.78
C GLY A 102 5.94 13.68 -1.43
N ARG A 103 7.05 13.44 -0.71
CA ARG A 103 7.40 12.11 -0.17
C ARG A 103 6.64 11.75 1.10
N GLY A 104 5.95 12.70 1.72
CA GLY A 104 5.20 12.49 2.96
C GLY A 104 6.11 12.42 4.19
N LEU A 105 7.22 13.17 4.16
CA LEU A 105 8.13 13.39 5.28
C LEU A 105 7.98 14.81 5.83
#